data_AF-A0A183H697-F1
#
_entry.id   AF-A0A183H697-F1
#
_cell.length_a   1.000
_cell.length_b   1.000
_cell.length_c   1.000
_cell.angle_alpha   90.00
_cell.angle_beta   90.00
_cell.angle_gamma   90.00
#
_symmetry.space_group_name_H-M   'P 1'
#
loop_
_entity.id
_entity.type
_entity.pdbx_description
1 polymer ?
#
loop_
_entity_poly.entity_id
_entity_poly.type
_entity_poly.pdbx_seq_one_letter_code
_entity_poly.pdbx_strand_id
1 'polypeptide(L)'
;MENERFGYTIGQVTILFYYAAIYTHVLIGLNRYIAIAKPFSYATYFNDRKTKNWIVLIWTASFIQSCVYQFDGCHYYFDRSLLLFVSSEALCGQIISLYYEFYINLVFVIFTVILDILTFFKLKKLAKVTFNIAYN
;
A
#
# COMPACT_ATOMS: atom_id res chain seq x y z
N MET A 1 21.82 18.72 18.40
CA MET A 1 20.44 18.63 18.94
C MET A 1 19.37 19.03 17.91
N GLU A 2 19.52 20.13 17.16
CA GLU A 2 18.52 20.51 16.12
C GLU A 2 18.44 19.52 14.94
N ASN A 3 19.55 18.84 14.63
CA ASN A 3 19.67 17.90 13.52
C ASN A 3 18.96 16.55 13.72
N GLU A 4 18.76 16.09 14.96
CA GLU A 4 18.17 14.77 15.24
C GLU A 4 16.65 14.79 15.15
N ARG A 5 16.02 15.85 15.67
CA ARG A 5 14.56 16.09 15.53
C ARG A 5 14.12 16.14 14.07
N PHE A 6 14.97 16.68 13.19
CA PHE A 6 14.72 16.70 11.76
C PHE A 6 14.70 15.28 11.16
N GLY A 7 15.62 14.41 11.57
CA GLY A 7 15.66 13.00 11.14
C GLY A 7 14.41 12.22 11.55
N TYR A 8 13.92 12.42 12.78
CA TYR A 8 12.66 11.82 13.24
C TYR A 8 11.45 12.35 12.49
N THR A 9 11.38 13.66 12.25
CA THR A 9 10.24 14.26 11.54
C THR A 9 10.15 13.76 10.10
N ILE A 10 11.29 13.71 9.39
CA ILE A 10 11.33 13.15 8.03
C ILE A 10 10.97 11.67 8.06
N GLY A 11 11.51 10.88 8.98
CA GLY A 11 11.16 9.46 9.13
C GLY A 11 9.66 9.26 9.30
N GLN A 12 9.02 10.06 10.15
CA GLN A 12 7.57 9.99 10.38
C GLN A 12 6.74 10.36 9.15
N VAL A 13 7.16 11.37 8.40
CA VAL A 13 6.50 11.74 7.15
C VAL A 13 6.69 10.64 6.10
N THR A 14 7.89 10.11 5.95
CA THR A 14 8.21 9.02 5.02
C THR A 14 7.37 7.78 5.31
N ILE A 15 7.27 7.34 6.57
CA ILE A 15 6.53 6.12 6.90
C ILE A 15 5.02 6.25 6.66
N LEU A 16 4.45 7.44 6.89
CA LEU A 16 3.06 7.74 6.55
C LEU A 16 2.81 7.58 5.04
N PHE A 17 3.63 8.21 4.21
CA PHE A 17 3.50 8.11 2.76
C PHE A 17 3.79 6.71 2.23
N TYR A 18 4.72 5.99 2.85
CA TYR A 18 5.03 4.61 2.53
C TYR A 18 3.81 3.69 2.69
N TYR A 19 3.13 3.74 3.84
CA TYR A 19 1.91 2.95 4.04
C TYR A 19 0.76 3.40 3.14
N ALA A 20 0.60 4.71 2.94
CA ALA A 20 -0.43 5.24 2.05
C ALA A 20 -0.22 4.74 0.61
N ALA A 21 1.03 4.68 0.13
CA ALA A 21 1.36 4.15 -1.18
C ALA A 21 1.02 2.66 -1.30
N ILE A 22 1.41 1.83 -0.33
CA ILE A 22 1.13 0.38 -0.35
C ILE A 22 -0.37 0.11 -0.39
N TYR A 23 -1.14 0.73 0.49
CA TYR A 23 -2.59 0.53 0.53
C TYR A 23 -3.27 1.05 -0.73
N THR A 24 -2.79 2.16 -1.28
CA THR A 24 -3.28 2.69 -2.56
C THR A 24 -3.00 1.71 -3.71
N HIS A 25 -1.81 1.10 -3.75
CA HIS A 25 -1.48 0.08 -4.75
C HIS A 25 -2.44 -1.12 -4.69
N VAL A 26 -2.72 -1.61 -3.49
CA VAL A 26 -3.70 -2.69 -3.27
C VAL A 26 -5.09 -2.29 -3.77
N LEU A 27 -5.54 -1.06 -3.46
CA LEU A 27 -6.85 -0.57 -3.91
C LEU A 27 -6.93 -0.43 -5.43
N ILE A 28 -5.86 0.06 -6.08
CA ILE A 28 -5.78 0.16 -7.54
C ILE A 28 -5.87 -1.22 -8.19
N GLY A 29 -5.14 -2.20 -7.66
CA GLY A 29 -5.18 -3.59 -8.12
C GLY A 29 -6.59 -4.19 -8.01
N LEU A 30 -7.24 -4.01 -6.85
CA LEU A 30 -8.62 -4.45 -6.62
C LEU A 30 -9.62 -3.80 -7.57
N ASN A 31 -9.53 -2.48 -7.75
CA ASN A 31 -10.40 -1.72 -8.64
C ASN A 31 -10.30 -2.25 -10.08
N ARG A 32 -9.07 -2.45 -10.59
CA ARG A 32 -8.82 -3.01 -11.93
C ARG A 32 -9.36 -4.43 -12.06
N TYR A 33 -9.09 -5.28 -11.07
CA TYR A 33 -9.58 -6.65 -11.08
C TYR A 33 -11.10 -6.71 -11.13
N ILE A 34 -11.80 -5.95 -10.29
CA ILE A 34 -13.27 -5.98 -10.22
C ILE A 34 -13.89 -5.40 -11.49
N ALA A 35 -13.33 -4.34 -12.06
CA ALA A 35 -13.78 -3.76 -13.33
C ALA A 35 -13.77 -4.79 -14.47
N ILE A 36 -12.71 -5.59 -14.53
CA ILE A 36 -12.48 -6.57 -15.61
C ILE A 36 -13.21 -7.90 -15.32
N ALA A 37 -13.16 -8.40 -14.09
CA ALA A 37 -13.69 -9.71 -13.75
C ALA A 37 -15.19 -9.71 -13.43
N LYS A 38 -15.75 -8.60 -12.95
CA LYS A 38 -17.16 -8.47 -12.55
C LYS A 38 -17.76 -7.12 -13.00
N PRO A 39 -17.86 -6.86 -14.31
CA PRO A 39 -18.32 -5.58 -14.84
C PRO A 39 -19.73 -5.19 -14.34
N PHE A 40 -20.65 -6.16 -14.23
CA PHE A 40 -22.01 -5.91 -13.75
C PHE A 40 -22.12 -5.56 -12.26
N SER A 41 -21.13 -5.95 -11.46
CA SER A 41 -21.08 -5.59 -10.04
C SER A 41 -20.13 -4.44 -9.74
N TYR A 42 -19.38 -3.94 -10.74
CA TYR A 42 -18.38 -2.90 -10.54
C TYR A 42 -18.96 -1.65 -9.89
N ALA A 43 -20.10 -1.15 -10.41
CA ALA A 43 -20.78 0.04 -9.90
C ALA A 43 -21.21 -0.06 -8.42
N THR A 44 -21.38 -1.30 -7.91
CA THR A 44 -21.73 -1.56 -6.51
C THR A 44 -20.53 -1.43 -5.58
N TYR A 45 -19.33 -1.84 -6.03
CA TYR A 45 -18.10 -1.81 -5.23
C TYR A 45 -17.32 -0.50 -5.41
N PHE A 46 -17.26 0.00 -6.64
CA PHE A 46 -16.52 1.20 -7.04
C PHE A 46 -17.43 2.13 -7.84
N ASN A 47 -17.63 3.32 -7.28
CA ASN A 47 -18.20 4.50 -7.92
C ASN A 47 -17.53 5.73 -7.30
N ASP A 48 -17.66 6.91 -7.90
CA ASP A 48 -16.96 8.13 -7.45
C ASP A 48 -17.08 8.41 -5.95
N ARG A 49 -18.27 8.21 -5.37
CA ARG A 49 -18.50 8.43 -3.94
C ARG A 49 -17.84 7.35 -3.10
N LYS A 50 -17.95 6.07 -3.48
CA LYS A 50 -17.31 4.95 -2.77
C LYS A 50 -15.79 5.00 -2.88
N THR A 51 -15.24 5.39 -4.04
CA THR A 51 -13.80 5.55 -4.24
C THR A 51 -13.24 6.65 -3.35
N LYS A 52 -13.92 7.80 -3.23
CA LYS A 52 -13.53 8.84 -2.26
C LYS A 52 -13.53 8.30 -0.82
N ASN A 53 -14.54 7.52 -0.43
CA ASN A 53 -14.58 6.90 0.89
C ASN A 53 -13.41 5.91 1.10
N TRP A 54 -13.05 5.12 0.09
CA TRP A 54 -11.90 4.21 0.14
C TRP A 54 -10.58 4.97 0.31
N ILE A 55 -10.40 6.07 -0.41
CA ILE A 55 -9.20 6.92 -0.27
C ILE A 55 -9.11 7.45 1.17
N VAL A 56 -10.20 8.01 1.71
CA VAL A 56 -10.22 8.51 3.10
C VAL A 56 -9.90 7.40 4.10
N LEU A 57 -10.47 6.21 3.92
CA LEU A 57 -10.18 5.05 4.77
C LEU A 57 -8.71 4.65 4.74
N ILE A 58 -8.11 4.58 3.54
CA ILE A 58 -6.70 4.23 3.37
C ILE A 58 -5.79 5.23 4.05
N TRP A 59 -6.00 6.53 3.81
CA TRP A 59 -5.18 7.57 4.44
C TRP A 59 -5.33 7.58 5.97
N THR A 60 -6.54 7.33 6.47
CA THR A 60 -6.78 7.20 7.91
C THR A 60 -6.06 5.99 8.49
N ALA A 61 -6.12 4.83 7.82
CA ALA A 61 -5.40 3.63 8.24
C ALA A 61 -3.87 3.83 8.24
N SER A 62 -3.32 4.46 7.19
CA SER A 62 -1.89 4.78 7.12
C SER A 62 -1.46 5.76 8.21
N PHE A 63 -2.30 6.72 8.55
CA PHE A 63 -2.04 7.65 9.66
C PHE A 63 -2.07 6.96 11.02
N ILE A 64 -3.07 6.12 11.28
CA ILE A 64 -3.13 5.34 12.52
C ILE A 64 -1.90 4.44 12.65
N GLN A 65 -1.48 3.79 11.56
CA GLN A 65 -0.30 2.93 11.57
C GLN A 65 0.99 3.72 11.76
N SER A 66 1.11 4.93 11.19
CA SER A 66 2.30 5.77 11.41
C SER A 66 2.42 6.27 12.85
N CYS A 67 1.30 6.47 13.57
CA CYS A 67 1.34 6.86 14.98
C CYS A 67 2.10 5.87 15.88
N VAL A 68 2.16 4.58 15.52
CA VAL A 68 2.91 3.57 16.29
C VAL A 68 4.41 3.91 16.38
N TYR A 69 4.96 4.60 15.39
CA TYR A 69 6.37 5.00 15.37
C TYR A 69 6.70 6.20 16.28
N GLN A 70 5.67 6.81 16.90
CA GLN A 70 5.85 7.89 17.87
C GLN A 70 6.11 7.37 19.30
N PHE A 71 5.87 6.08 19.56
CA PHE A 71 6.18 5.48 20.86
C PHE A 71 7.70 5.39 21.11
N ASP A 72 8.10 5.58 22.36
CA ASP A 72 9.51 5.53 22.77
C ASP A 72 10.14 4.18 22.41
N GLY A 73 11.24 4.22 21.67
CA GLY A 73 11.96 3.03 21.20
C GLY A 73 11.37 2.35 19.96
N CYS A 74 10.31 2.92 19.37
CA CYS A 74 9.69 2.42 18.13
C CYS A 74 9.98 3.33 16.93
N HIS A 75 10.89 4.30 17.08
CA HIS A 75 11.08 5.36 16.11
C HIS A 75 11.66 4.87 14.78
N TYR A 76 11.15 5.46 13.70
CA TYR A 76 11.73 5.38 12.37
C TYR A 76 12.33 6.73 12.02
N TYR A 77 13.63 6.75 11.68
CA TYR A 77 14.35 8.01 11.45
C TYR A 77 15.38 7.87 10.33
N PHE A 78 15.76 9.01 9.79
CA PHE A 78 16.84 9.08 8.81
C PHE A 78 18.20 9.16 9.50
N ASP A 79 19.04 8.13 9.33
CA ASP A 79 20.42 8.12 9.78
C ASP A 79 21.32 8.76 8.72
N ARG A 80 22.00 9.84 9.10
CA ARG A 80 22.86 10.60 8.19
C ARG A 80 24.23 9.96 7.96
N SER A 81 24.70 9.13 8.88
CA SER A 81 25.98 8.43 8.75
C SER A 81 25.88 7.31 7.74
N LEU A 82 24.74 6.60 7.77
CA LEU A 82 24.45 5.52 6.83
C LEU A 82 23.76 6.03 5.55
N LEU A 83 23.14 7.22 5.59
CA LEU A 83 22.29 7.80 4.53
C LEU A 83 21.06 6.93 4.22
N LEU A 84 20.51 6.28 5.24
CA LEU A 84 19.37 5.35 5.13
C LEU A 84 18.29 5.73 6.15
N PHE A 85 17.06 5.28 5.91
CA PHE A 85 16.07 5.22 6.95
C PHE A 85 16.23 3.93 7.75
N VAL A 86 16.27 4.06 9.07
CA VAL A 86 16.48 2.96 10.00
C VAL A 86 15.48 3.04 11.15
N SER A 87 15.07 1.86 11.62
CA SER A 87 14.24 1.69 12.80
C SER A 87 15.12 1.62 14.04
N SER A 88 14.59 2.05 15.18
CA SER A 88 15.31 2.02 16.46
C SER A 88 15.80 0.61 16.81
N GLU A 89 16.99 0.51 17.42
CA GLU A 89 17.57 -0.76 17.88
C GLU A 89 16.87 -1.34 19.12
N ALA A 90 15.98 -0.58 19.77
CA ALA A 90 15.19 -1.08 20.87
C ALA A 90 14.27 -2.23 20.43
N LEU A 91 13.86 -3.07 21.38
CA LEU A 91 13.02 -4.24 21.12
C LEU A 91 11.76 -3.89 20.32
N CYS A 92 11.13 -2.74 20.60
CA CYS A 92 9.96 -2.29 19.85
C CYS A 92 10.29 -2.02 18.37
N GLY A 93 11.33 -1.26 18.08
CA GLY A 93 11.76 -0.95 16.71
C GLY A 93 12.11 -2.22 15.92
N GLN A 94 12.76 -3.20 16.55
CA GLN A 94 13.07 -4.49 15.92
C GLN A 94 11.80 -5.30 15.58
N ILE A 95 10.85 -5.37 16.52
CA ILE A 95 9.56 -6.06 16.30
C ILE A 95 8.78 -5.38 15.17
N ILE A 96 8.71 -4.05 15.18
CA ILE A 96 7.98 -3.30 14.15
C ILE A 96 8.62 -3.50 12.78
N SER A 97 9.94 -3.38 12.69
CA SER A 97 10.66 -3.55 11.43
C SER A 97 10.44 -4.96 10.86
N LEU A 98 10.58 -6.02 11.68
CA LEU A 98 10.39 -7.38 11.19
C LEU A 98 8.93 -7.69 10.82
N TYR A 99 7.97 -7.38 11.69
CA TYR A 99 6.58 -7.76 11.45
C TYR A 99 5.86 -6.80 10.49
N TYR A 100 5.94 -5.49 10.74
CA TYR A 100 5.16 -4.50 9.99
C TYR A 100 5.89 -3.97 8.76
N GLU A 101 7.21 -3.79 8.78
CA GLU A 101 7.94 -3.31 7.61
C GLU A 101 8.27 -4.45 6.64
N PHE A 102 8.55 -5.66 7.14
CA PHE A 102 8.90 -6.79 6.29
C PHE A 102 7.73 -7.72 6.01
N TYR A 103 7.25 -8.51 6.99
CA TYR A 103 6.27 -9.58 6.73
C TYR A 103 4.92 -9.08 6.21
N ILE A 104 4.32 -8.08 6.85
CA ILE A 104 3.02 -7.56 6.44
C ILE A 104 3.09 -6.89 5.05
N ASN A 105 4.15 -6.12 4.77
CA ASN A 105 4.31 -5.52 3.44
C ASN A 105 4.57 -6.58 2.37
N LEU A 106 5.33 -7.63 2.67
CA LEU A 106 5.51 -8.75 1.76
C LEU A 106 4.16 -9.40 1.40
N VAL A 107 3.26 -9.58 2.37
CA VAL A 107 1.91 -10.10 2.13
C VAL A 107 1.12 -9.17 1.20
N PHE A 108 1.15 -7.85 1.41
CA PHE A 108 0.48 -6.89 0.52
C PHE A 108 1.05 -6.89 -0.90
N VAL A 109 2.37 -7.01 -1.05
CA VAL A 109 3.03 -7.11 -2.36
C VAL A 109 2.60 -8.39 -3.08
N ILE A 110 2.67 -9.54 -2.40
CA ILE A 110 2.24 -10.83 -2.97
C ILE A 110 0.77 -10.76 -3.39
N PHE A 111 -0.09 -10.19 -2.54
CA PHE A 111 -1.50 -10.02 -2.86
C PHE A 111 -1.73 -9.16 -4.11
N THR A 112 -1.03 -8.03 -4.21
CA THR A 112 -1.11 -7.13 -5.37
C THR A 112 -0.64 -7.82 -6.65
N VAL A 113 0.49 -8.55 -6.59
CA VAL A 113 1.01 -9.33 -7.72
C VAL A 113 0.01 -10.38 -8.19
N ILE A 114 -0.63 -11.09 -7.25
CA ILE A 114 -1.68 -12.06 -7.59
C ILE A 114 -2.86 -11.37 -8.29
N LEU A 115 -3.34 -10.24 -7.78
CA LEU A 115 -4.42 -9.48 -8.41
C LEU A 115 -4.08 -9.04 -9.82
N ASP A 116 -2.87 -8.54 -10.04
CA ASP A 116 -2.41 -8.09 -11.36
C ASP A 116 -2.31 -9.25 -12.34
N ILE A 117 -1.77 -10.40 -11.91
CA ILE A 117 -1.72 -11.63 -12.72
C ILE A 117 -3.14 -12.09 -13.11
N LEU A 118 -4.07 -12.15 -12.15
CA LEU A 118 -5.46 -12.53 -12.41
C LEU A 118 -6.15 -11.57 -13.37
N THR A 119 -5.91 -10.26 -13.19
CA THR A 119 -6.43 -9.22 -14.07
C THR A 119 -5.91 -9.37 -15.49
N PHE A 120 -4.61 -9.63 -15.66
CA PHE A 120 -3.99 -9.86 -16.96
C PHE A 120 -4.58 -11.06 -17.70
N PHE A 121 -4.78 -12.20 -17.02
CA PHE A 121 -5.39 -13.37 -17.63
C PHE A 121 -6.84 -13.13 -18.06
N LYS A 122 -7.63 -12.44 -17.23
CA LYS A 122 -9.01 -12.07 -17.57
C LYS A 122 -9.06 -11.11 -18.75
N LEU A 123 -8.16 -10.13 -18.78
CA LEU A 123 -8.06 -9.18 -19.89
C LEU A 123 -7.74 -9.89 -21.21
N LYS A 124 -6.77 -10.82 -21.22
CA LYS A 124 -6.46 -11.65 -22.40
C LYS A 124 -7.66 -12.46 -22.87
N LYS A 125 -8.42 -13.06 -21.94
CA LYS A 125 -9.63 -13.83 -22.29
C LYS A 125 -10.69 -12.93 -22.94
N LEU A 126 -10.92 -11.73 -22.40
CA LEU A 126 -11.88 -10.76 -22.94
C LEU A 126 -11.45 -10.24 -24.32
N ALA A 127 -10.17 -9.94 -24.50
CA ALA A 127 -9.63 -9.50 -25.78
C ALA A 127 -9.83 -10.58 -26.87
N LYS A 128 -9.56 -11.85 -26.56
CA LYS A 128 -9.78 -12.97 -27.48
C LYS A 128 -11.25 -13.14 -27.87
N VAL A 129 -12.18 -13.03 -26.92
CA VAL A 129 -13.63 -13.12 -27.20
C VAL A 129 -14.08 -11.97 -28.10
N THR A 130 -13.63 -10.75 -27.81
CA THR A 130 -13.99 -9.55 -28.59
C THR A 130 -13.47 -9.65 -30.02
N PHE A 131 -12.24 -10.12 -30.21
CA PHE A 131 -11.66 -10.36 -31.54
C PHE A 131 -12.47 -11.40 -32.33
N ASN A 132 -12.84 -12.52 -31.71
CA ASN A 132 -13.65 -13.55 -32.38
C ASN A 132 -15.05 -13.06 -32.79
N ILE A 133 -15.64 -12.08 -32.07
CA ILE A 133 -16.94 -11.49 -32.44
C ILE A 133 -16.79 -10.48 -33.58
N ALA A 134 -15.69 -9.74 -33.65
CA ALA A 134 -15.49 -8.70 -34.66
C ALA A 134 -15.14 -9.23 -36.06
N TYR A 135 -14.64 -10.48 -36.15
CA TYR A 135 -14.17 -11.10 -37.39
C TYR A 135 -14.97 -12.35 -37.82
N ASN A 136 -16.07 -12.66 -37.14
CA ASN A 136 -17.11 -13.59 -37.59
C ASN A 136 -18.37 -12.82 -37.96
#